data_AF-A0A7C9GZ51-F1
#
_entry.id   AF-A0A7C9GZ51-F1
#
_cell.length_a   1.000
_cell.length_b   1.000
_cell.length_c   1.000
_cell.angle_alpha   90.00
_cell.angle_beta   90.00
_cell.angle_gamma   90.00
#
_symmetry.space_group_name_H-M   'P 1'
#
loop_
_entity.id
_entity.type
_entity.pdbx_description
1 polymer ?
#
loop_
_entity_poly.entity_id
_entity_poly.type
_entity_poly.pdbx_seq_one_letter_code
_entity_poly.pdbx_strand_id
1 'polypeptide(L)'
;MIANLLRSTFAFAIAASATALVVAGSAAPAAAATARTATVATRGIDFASVHGTARINDEVRRAARRVCATSDRSLAATLARHDCIDAALASAQPQIASLAAAAIEARTSLAEAAPTSVAR
;
A
#
# COMPACT_ATOMS: atom_id res chain seq x y z
N MET A 1 14.92 -24.13 56.31
CA MET A 1 15.23 -23.71 54.94
C MET A 1 15.55 -22.22 54.96
N ILE A 2 16.65 -21.86 54.29
CA ILE A 2 17.34 -20.58 54.33
C ILE A 2 16.57 -19.52 53.53
N ALA A 3 16.36 -18.34 54.12
CA ALA A 3 15.95 -17.13 53.43
C ALA A 3 17.19 -16.37 52.95
N ASN A 4 17.27 -16.05 51.64
CA ASN A 4 18.13 -15.04 50.99
C ASN A 4 18.26 -15.37 49.48
N LEU A 5 18.29 -14.49 48.47
CA LEU A 5 18.41 -13.04 48.35
C LEU A 5 17.83 -12.63 46.98
N LEU A 6 17.09 -11.51 47.00
CA LEU A 6 17.23 -10.34 46.13
C LEU A 6 17.07 -10.38 44.60
N ARG A 7 16.56 -9.21 44.18
CA ARG A 7 17.02 -8.38 43.05
C ARG A 7 16.50 -8.75 41.67
N SER A 8 15.35 -8.17 41.34
CA SER A 8 15.23 -7.11 40.33
C SER A 8 13.74 -6.92 40.03
N THR A 9 13.07 -5.88 40.55
CA THR A 9 12.84 -4.59 39.85
C THR A 9 12.48 -4.83 38.37
N PHE A 10 11.25 -4.63 37.89
CA PHE A 10 10.44 -3.43 38.04
C PHE A 10 8.94 -3.75 37.97
N ALA A 11 8.18 -3.20 38.91
CA ALA A 11 6.75 -3.00 38.78
C ALA A 11 6.52 -1.85 37.79
N PHE A 12 5.66 -2.05 36.79
CA PHE A 12 5.01 -0.95 36.09
C PHE A 12 3.50 -1.10 36.30
N ALA A 13 3.03 -0.46 37.36
CA ALA A 13 1.62 -0.16 37.55
C ALA A 13 1.22 0.88 36.49
N ILE A 14 0.42 0.47 35.50
CA ILE A 14 -0.18 1.42 34.56
C ILE A 14 -1.57 1.73 35.11
N ALA A 15 -1.66 2.91 35.73
CA ALA A 15 -2.88 3.55 36.16
C ALA A 15 -3.84 3.71 34.96
N ALA A 16 -5.06 3.20 35.10
CA ALA A 16 -6.16 3.45 34.18
C ALA A 16 -6.63 4.90 34.35
N SER A 17 -6.02 5.83 33.62
CA SER A 17 -6.55 7.18 33.43
C SER A 17 -7.72 7.12 32.46
N ALA A 18 -8.93 7.21 33.01
CA ALA A 18 -10.14 7.52 32.26
C ALA A 18 -10.07 8.97 31.76
N THR A 19 -9.51 9.18 30.56
CA THR A 19 -9.71 10.41 29.80
C THR A 19 -10.92 10.25 28.91
N ALA A 20 -12.07 10.73 29.40
CA ALA A 20 -13.24 10.99 28.58
C ALA A 20 -12.92 12.12 27.58
N LEU A 21 -12.39 11.76 26.41
CA LEU A 21 -12.35 12.63 25.25
C LEU A 21 -13.74 12.62 24.60
N VAL A 22 -14.65 13.42 25.17
CA VAL A 22 -15.86 13.84 24.46
C VAL A 22 -15.43 14.85 23.40
N VAL A 23 -14.95 14.36 22.27
CA VAL A 23 -14.96 15.14 21.03
C VAL A 23 -16.38 15.05 20.49
N ALA A 24 -17.23 15.94 21.02
CA ALA A 24 -18.47 16.34 20.36
C ALA A 24 -18.12 17.26 19.17
N GLY A 25 -17.33 16.72 18.23
CA GLY A 25 -17.26 17.25 16.89
C GLY A 25 -18.41 16.62 16.14
N SER A 26 -19.42 17.41 15.80
CA SER A 26 -20.46 17.05 14.85
C SER A 26 -19.79 16.64 13.54
N ALA A 27 -19.47 15.35 13.42
CA ALA A 27 -19.11 14.70 12.19
C ALA A 27 -20.38 14.72 11.33
N ALA A 28 -20.53 15.78 10.55
CA ALA A 28 -21.43 15.76 9.41
C ALA A 28 -21.13 14.44 8.65
N PRO A 29 -22.15 13.66 8.27
CA PRO A 29 -21.91 12.47 7.48
C PRO A 29 -21.17 12.93 6.23
N ALA A 30 -19.91 12.52 6.10
CA ALA A 30 -19.15 12.74 4.89
C ALA A 30 -19.99 12.10 3.79
N ALA A 31 -20.66 12.92 2.98
CA ALA A 31 -21.38 12.47 1.81
C ALA A 31 -20.44 11.52 1.10
N ALA A 32 -20.85 10.27 0.91
CA ALA A 32 -20.04 9.23 0.32
C ALA A 32 -19.66 9.70 -1.09
N ALA A 33 -18.53 10.39 -1.19
CA ALA A 33 -18.00 10.84 -2.45
C ALA A 33 -17.76 9.56 -3.23
N THR A 34 -18.50 9.36 -4.32
CA THR A 34 -18.32 8.24 -5.22
C THR A 34 -16.84 8.16 -5.56
N ALA A 35 -16.16 7.13 -5.02
CA ALA A 35 -14.73 7.00 -5.16
C ALA A 35 -14.41 6.88 -6.65
N ARG A 36 -13.64 7.83 -7.19
CA ARG A 36 -13.20 7.77 -8.58
C ARG A 36 -12.19 6.64 -8.72
N THR A 37 -12.48 5.67 -9.58
CA THR A 37 -11.61 4.51 -9.83
C THR A 37 -11.13 4.50 -11.28
N ALA A 38 -9.99 3.87 -11.51
CA ALA A 38 -9.46 3.62 -12.85
C ALA A 38 -8.84 2.23 -12.91
N THR A 39 -9.13 1.50 -13.99
CA THR A 39 -8.53 0.18 -14.25
C THR A 39 -7.28 0.36 -15.10
N VAL A 40 -6.18 -0.27 -14.70
CA VAL A 40 -4.91 -0.29 -15.44
C VAL A 40 -4.73 -1.67 -16.06
N ALA A 41 -4.49 -1.72 -17.37
CA ALA A 41 -4.24 -2.98 -18.05
C ALA A 41 -2.84 -3.53 -17.66
N THR A 42 -2.82 -4.78 -17.21
CA THR A 42 -1.59 -5.49 -16.81
C THR A 42 -1.07 -6.45 -17.89
N ARG A 43 -1.84 -6.66 -18.96
CA ARG A 43 -1.49 -7.60 -20.05
C ARG A 43 -0.18 -7.19 -20.72
N GLY A 44 0.73 -8.15 -20.86
CA GLY A 44 2.02 -7.94 -21.53
C GLY A 44 3.06 -7.20 -20.68
N ILE A 45 2.80 -7.00 -19.39
CA ILE A 45 3.78 -6.49 -18.44
C ILE A 45 4.50 -7.68 -17.79
N ASP A 46 5.82 -7.69 -17.92
CA ASP A 46 6.67 -8.61 -17.18
C ASP A 46 6.98 -8.05 -15.79
N PHE A 47 6.15 -8.40 -14.82
CA PHE A 47 6.29 -7.95 -13.42
C PHE A 47 7.53 -8.50 -12.71
N ALA A 48 8.19 -9.53 -13.26
CA ALA A 48 9.45 -10.04 -12.72
C ALA A 48 10.68 -9.30 -13.26
N SER A 49 10.49 -8.32 -14.16
CA SER A 49 11.56 -7.46 -14.68
C SER A 49 11.51 -6.04 -14.09
N VAL A 50 12.68 -5.41 -13.96
CA VAL A 50 12.78 -3.99 -13.57
C VAL A 50 12.06 -3.09 -14.58
N HIS A 51 12.12 -3.42 -15.86
CA HIS A 51 11.45 -2.65 -16.91
C HIS A 51 9.92 -2.75 -16.82
N GLY A 52 9.37 -3.95 -16.57
CA GLY A 52 7.92 -4.12 -16.42
C GLY A 52 7.37 -3.48 -15.16
N THR A 53 8.11 -3.53 -14.04
CA THR A 53 7.74 -2.81 -12.82
C THR A 53 7.80 -1.29 -13.01
N ALA A 54 8.79 -0.75 -13.73
CA ALA A 54 8.81 0.66 -14.09
C ALA A 54 7.61 1.05 -14.97
N ARG A 55 7.29 0.23 -15.98
CA ARG A 55 6.17 0.47 -16.90
C ARG A 55 4.82 0.51 -16.19
N ILE A 56 4.52 -0.44 -15.28
CA ILE A 56 3.25 -0.41 -14.54
C ILE A 56 3.17 0.80 -13.61
N ASN A 57 4.27 1.19 -12.97
CA ASN A 57 4.32 2.39 -12.13
C ASN A 57 3.98 3.65 -12.93
N ASP A 58 4.49 3.77 -14.16
CA ASP A 58 4.15 4.89 -15.05
C ASP A 58 2.68 4.89 -15.47
N GLU A 59 2.11 3.72 -15.78
CA GLU A 59 0.69 3.61 -16.10
C GLU A 59 -0.21 3.98 -14.92
N VAL A 60 0.14 3.53 -13.72
CA VAL A 60 -0.57 3.87 -12.49
C VAL A 60 -0.45 5.37 -12.21
N ARG A 61 0.72 5.99 -12.42
CA ARG A 61 0.88 7.46 -12.34
C ARG A 61 0.00 8.18 -13.35
N ARG A 62 -0.09 7.70 -14.59
CA ARG A 62 -1.00 8.27 -15.61
C ARG A 62 -2.47 8.13 -15.19
N ALA A 63 -2.86 6.96 -14.67
CA ALA A 63 -4.21 6.72 -14.19
C ALA A 63 -4.57 7.62 -13.00
N ALA A 64 -3.68 7.76 -12.01
CA ALA A 64 -3.84 8.65 -10.88
C ALA A 64 -4.05 10.10 -11.33
N ARG A 65 -3.26 10.58 -12.31
CA ARG A 65 -3.44 11.93 -12.87
C ARG A 65 -4.81 12.13 -13.54
N ARG A 66 -5.37 11.08 -14.16
CA ARG A 66 -6.73 11.12 -14.75
C ARG A 66 -7.81 11.14 -13.68
N VAL A 67 -7.68 10.26 -12.69
CA VAL A 67 -8.63 10.15 -11.55
C VAL A 67 -8.67 11.47 -10.77
N CYS A 68 -7.50 12.04 -10.48
CA CYS A 68 -7.34 13.27 -9.71
C CYS A 68 -7.38 14.55 -10.58
N ALA A 69 -7.81 14.46 -11.84
CA ALA A 69 -7.96 15.63 -12.68
C ALA A 69 -8.99 16.61 -12.08
N THR A 70 -8.67 17.90 -12.16
CA THR A 70 -9.53 19.03 -11.76
C THR A 70 -9.40 20.15 -12.78
N SER A 71 -10.49 20.86 -13.04
CA SER A 71 -10.51 22.06 -13.88
C SER A 71 -10.15 23.33 -13.12
N ASP A 72 -10.16 23.29 -11.78
CA ASP A 72 -9.77 24.41 -10.93
C ASP A 72 -8.24 24.64 -10.98
N ARG A 73 -7.84 25.91 -11.06
CA ARG A 73 -6.45 26.37 -11.13
C ARG A 73 -6.00 27.10 -9.87
N SER A 74 -6.83 27.12 -8.82
CA SER A 74 -6.46 27.64 -7.51
C SER A 74 -5.28 26.86 -6.91
N LEU A 75 -4.51 27.53 -6.05
CA LEU A 75 -3.43 26.87 -5.30
C LEU A 75 -3.99 25.72 -4.45
N ALA A 76 -5.12 25.93 -3.79
CA ALA A 76 -5.79 24.92 -2.98
C ALA A 76 -6.15 23.68 -3.80
N ALA A 77 -6.71 23.84 -5.00
CA ALA A 77 -7.00 22.72 -5.89
C ALA A 77 -5.74 22.01 -6.41
N THR A 78 -4.65 22.75 -6.59
CA THR A 78 -3.36 22.17 -6.99
C THR A 78 -2.78 21.29 -5.87
N LEU A 79 -2.81 21.76 -4.63
CA LEU A 79 -2.38 20.99 -3.47
C LEU A 79 -3.26 19.75 -3.27
N ALA A 80 -4.59 19.92 -3.29
CA ALA A 80 -5.52 18.80 -3.16
C ALA A 80 -5.34 17.76 -4.28
N ARG A 81 -4.99 18.19 -5.50
CA ARG A 81 -4.67 17.29 -6.60
C ARG A 81 -3.39 16.48 -6.34
N HIS A 82 -2.36 17.10 -5.76
CA HIS A 82 -1.13 16.39 -5.41
C HIS A 82 -1.41 15.33 -4.34
N ASP A 83 -2.11 15.71 -3.27
CA ASP A 83 -2.49 14.79 -2.19
C ASP A 83 -3.31 13.60 -2.72
N CYS A 84 -4.24 13.86 -3.65
CA CYS A 84 -5.01 12.81 -4.33
C CYS A 84 -4.11 11.86 -5.12
N ILE A 85 -3.13 12.38 -5.87
CA ILE A 85 -2.21 11.55 -6.65
C ILE A 85 -1.38 10.68 -5.72
N ASP A 86 -0.82 11.26 -4.65
CA ASP A 86 0.02 10.53 -3.71
C ASP A 86 -0.77 9.43 -2.99
N ALA A 87 -2.00 9.72 -2.56
CA ALA A 87 -2.90 8.73 -1.97
C ALA A 87 -3.24 7.61 -2.97
N ALA A 88 -3.53 7.95 -4.24
CA ALA A 88 -3.81 6.97 -5.27
C ALA A 88 -2.59 6.06 -5.54
N LEU A 89 -1.38 6.64 -5.61
CA LEU A 89 -0.14 5.87 -5.77
C LEU A 89 0.12 4.95 -4.58
N ALA A 90 -0.03 5.45 -3.36
CA ALA A 90 0.14 4.66 -2.14
C ALA A 90 -0.84 3.48 -2.09
N SER A 91 -2.09 3.69 -2.52
CA SER A 91 -3.10 2.63 -2.57
C SER A 91 -2.80 1.54 -3.61
N ALA A 92 -2.08 1.88 -4.69
CA ALA A 92 -1.76 0.97 -5.77
C ALA A 92 -0.47 0.17 -5.55
N GLN A 93 0.50 0.72 -4.79
CA GLN A 93 1.78 0.06 -4.47
C GLN A 93 1.66 -1.39 -3.95
N PRO A 94 0.79 -1.73 -2.97
CA PRO A 94 0.69 -3.11 -2.49
C PRO A 94 0.23 -4.07 -3.59
N GLN A 95 -0.63 -3.61 -4.49
CA GLN A 95 -1.10 -4.43 -5.61
C GLN A 95 0.04 -4.70 -6.61
N ILE A 96 0.84 -3.68 -6.95
CA ILE A 96 2.01 -3.86 -7.82
C ILE A 96 3.01 -4.83 -7.19
N ALA A 97 3.28 -4.72 -5.89
CA ALA A 97 4.19 -5.61 -5.17
C ALA A 97 3.70 -7.07 -5.19
N SER A 98 2.39 -7.29 -4.98
CA SER A 98 1.80 -8.63 -5.05
C SER A 98 1.91 -9.26 -6.44
N LEU A 99 1.70 -8.48 -7.51
CA LEU A 99 1.85 -8.95 -8.89
C LEU A 99 3.30 -9.29 -9.23
N ALA A 100 4.26 -8.51 -8.73
CA ALA A 100 5.68 -8.80 -8.88
C ALA A 100 6.08 -10.09 -8.15
N ALA A 101 5.66 -10.26 -6.90
CA ALA A 101 5.93 -11.47 -6.13
C ALA A 101 5.36 -12.72 -6.82
N ALA A 102 4.10 -12.68 -7.25
CA ALA A 102 3.46 -13.79 -7.96
C ALA A 102 4.15 -14.11 -9.29
N ALA A 103 4.62 -13.09 -10.03
CA ALA A 103 5.35 -13.31 -11.28
C ALA A 103 6.72 -13.96 -11.07
N ILE A 104 7.42 -13.64 -9.97
CA ILE A 104 8.69 -14.27 -9.62
C ILE A 104 8.47 -15.73 -9.24
N GLU A 105 7.48 -16.02 -8.40
CA GLU A 105 7.12 -17.38 -7.99
C GLU A 105 6.70 -18.26 -9.17
N ALA A 106 5.94 -17.70 -10.12
CA ALA A 106 5.59 -18.39 -11.35
C ALA A 106 6.83 -18.74 -12.20
N ARG A 107 7.85 -17.89 -12.22
CA ARG A 107 9.10 -18.17 -12.96
C ARG A 107 9.95 -19.24 -12.28
N THR A 108 10.05 -19.20 -10.96
CA THR A 108 10.84 -20.19 -10.22
C THR A 108 10.20 -21.58 -10.34
N SER A 109 8.87 -21.67 -10.21
CA SER A 109 8.14 -22.93 -10.40
C SER A 109 8.26 -23.50 -11.83
N LEU A 110 8.23 -22.65 -12.86
CA LEU A 110 8.46 -23.08 -14.24
C LEU A 110 9.90 -23.57 -14.48
N ALA A 111 10.89 -22.93 -13.84
CA ALA A 111 12.29 -23.36 -13.94
C ALA A 111 12.53 -24.70 -13.26
N GLU A 112 11.88 -24.93 -12.11
CA GLU A 112 11.97 -26.18 -11.36
C GLU A 112 11.21 -27.34 -12.05
N ALA A 113 10.13 -27.01 -12.75
CA ALA A 113 9.34 -27.95 -13.53
C ALA A 113 9.93 -28.26 -14.92
N ALA A 114 11.02 -27.60 -15.35
CA ALA A 114 11.69 -27.93 -16.60
C ALA A 114 12.55 -29.20 -16.39
N PRO A 115 12.11 -30.40 -16.82
CA PRO A 115 12.97 -31.58 -16.73
C PRO A 115 14.21 -31.30 -17.57
N THR A 116 15.37 -31.69 -17.05
CA THR A 116 16.61 -31.83 -17.80
C THR A 116 16.46 -32.95 -18.85
N SER A 117 15.58 -32.78 -19.84
CA SER A 117 15.50 -33.65 -21.00
C SER A 117 16.60 -33.30 -22.00
N VAL A 118 17.85 -33.37 -21.55
CA VAL A 118 18.98 -33.64 -22.43
C VAL A 118 19.23 -35.14 -22.31
N ALA A 119 18.34 -35.91 -22.94
CA ALA A 119 18.58 -37.34 -23.15
C ALA A 119 19.39 -37.48 -24.44
N ARG A 120 20.69 -37.74 -24.24
CA ARG A 120 21.63 -38.54 -25.04
C ARG A 120 21.68 -38.36 -26.55
#